data_AF-A0A971UVN4-F1
#
_entry.id   AF-A0A971UVN4-F1
#
_cell.length_a   1.000
_cell.length_b   1.000
_cell.length_c   1.000
_cell.angle_alpha   90.00
_cell.angle_beta   90.00
_cell.angle_gamma   90.00
#
_symmetry.space_group_name_H-M   'P 1'
#
loop_
_entity.id
_entity.type
_entity.pdbx_description
1 polymer ?
#
loop_
_entity_poly.entity_id
_entity_poly.type
_entity_poly.pdbx_seq_one_letter_code
_entity_poly.pdbx_strand_id
1 'polypeptide(L)' 'MSNNNNKNKNNKYKEKKMSIPIEENRYAAYYEMKELQPESRVLIPTLEGVIRAKEWVEENQK' A
#
# COMPACT_ATOMS: atom_id res chain seq x y z
N MET A 1 50.54 -4.92 4.68
CA MET A 1 49.63 -5.31 3.59
C MET A 1 48.18 -5.11 4.02
N SER A 2 47.43 -4.40 3.17
CA SER A 2 45.96 -4.36 3.02
C SER A 2 45.11 -3.66 4.08
N ASN A 3 44.85 -2.38 3.82
CA ASN A 3 43.70 -1.60 4.31
C ASN A 3 42.40 -2.15 3.71
N ASN A 4 41.49 -2.65 4.53
CA ASN A 4 40.13 -3.01 4.11
C ASN A 4 39.12 -1.95 4.57
N ASN A 5 39.17 -0.79 3.93
CA ASN A 5 38.13 0.24 4.02
C ASN A 5 36.94 -0.14 3.14
N ASN A 6 36.06 -1.02 3.63
CA ASN A 6 34.80 -1.34 2.96
C ASN A 6 33.63 -1.40 3.97
N LYS A 7 33.45 -0.34 4.74
CA LYS A 7 32.20 -0.06 5.47
C LYS A 7 31.84 1.39 5.16
N ASN A 8 30.67 1.63 4.57
CA ASN A 8 29.94 2.92 4.47
C ASN A 8 29.38 3.27 3.09
N LYS A 9 28.81 2.32 2.36
CA LYS A 9 27.89 2.67 1.25
C LYS A 9 26.43 2.24 1.48
N ASN A 10 26.14 1.41 2.50
CA ASN A 10 24.83 0.78 2.65
C ASN A 10 23.94 1.35 3.78
N ASN A 11 24.43 2.30 4.60
CA ASN A 11 23.66 2.82 5.74
C ASN A 11 22.65 3.92 5.36
N LYS A 12 22.97 4.78 4.38
CA LYS A 12 22.07 5.87 3.94
C LYS A 12 20.70 5.36 3.44
N TYR A 13 20.69 4.20 2.77
CA TYR A 13 19.44 3.58 2.28
C TYR A 13 18.56 3.06 3.44
N LYS A 14 19.18 2.48 4.47
CA LYS A 14 18.47 2.01 5.66
C LYS A 14 17.92 3.16 6.49
N GLU A 15 18.71 4.21 6.70
CA GLU A 15 18.27 5.44 7.39
C GLU A 15 17.06 6.09 6.70
N LYS A 16 17.08 6.18 5.35
CA LYS A 16 15.95 6.73 4.57
C LYS A 16 14.67 5.89 4.67
N LYS A 17 14.77 4.58 4.90
CA LYS A 17 13.59 3.73 5.13
C LYS A 17 13.09 3.81 6.58
N MET A 18 13.97 4.08 7.54
CA MET A 18 13.60 4.27 8.95
C MET A 18 12.85 5.59 9.20
N SER A 19 13.02 6.60 8.34
CA SER A 19 12.28 7.86 8.42
C SER A 19 10.85 7.78 7.86
N ILE A 20 10.49 6.70 7.17
CA ILE A 20 9.15 6.53 6.61
C ILE A 20 8.29 5.83 7.67
N PRO A 21 7.14 6.40 8.07
CA PRO A 21 6.23 5.72 8.99
C PRO A 21 5.76 4.41 8.37
N ILE A 22 5.70 3.35 9.19
CA ILE A 22 5.12 2.07 8.76
C ILE A 22 3.61 2.25 8.81
N GLU A 23 3.01 2.54 7.65
CA GLU A 23 1.56 2.64 7.50
C GLU A 23 0.94 1.25 7.33
N GLU A 24 -0.26 1.10 7.87
CA GLU A 24 -1.01 -0.13 7.74
C GLU A 24 -1.78 -0.15 6.41
N ASN A 25 -1.22 -0.86 5.43
CA ASN A 25 -1.77 -0.95 4.07
C ASN A 25 -3.19 -1.55 4.00
N ARG A 26 -3.69 -2.18 5.06
CA ARG A 26 -5.04 -2.78 5.10
C ARG A 26 -6.15 -1.73 5.00
N TYR A 27 -5.87 -0.49 5.37
CA TYR A 27 -6.82 0.64 5.29
C TYR A 27 -6.67 1.45 3.99
N ALA A 28 -5.74 1.07 3.11
CA ALA A 28 -5.55 1.79 1.86
C ALA A 28 -6.76 1.58 0.93
N ALA A 29 -7.19 2.63 0.22
CA ALA A 29 -8.34 2.56 -0.69
C ALA A 29 -8.19 1.51 -1.80
N TYR A 30 -6.96 1.19 -2.20
CA TYR A 30 -6.66 0.16 -3.19
C TYR A 30 -6.54 -1.25 -2.61
N TYR A 31 -6.60 -1.43 -1.29
CA TYR A 31 -6.40 -2.73 -0.64
C TYR A 31 -7.45 -3.76 -1.06
N GLU A 32 -8.69 -3.31 -1.27
CA GLU A 32 -9.80 -4.16 -1.70
C GLU A 32 -9.90 -4.31 -3.23
N MET A 33 -8.91 -3.84 -3.99
CA MET A 33 -8.84 -4.04 -5.44
C MET A 33 -8.45 -5.49 -5.75
N LYS A 34 -9.20 -6.10 -6.68
CA LYS A 34 -8.83 -7.38 -7.28
C LYS A 34 -7.93 -7.17 -8.50
N GLU A 35 -8.40 -6.39 -9.46
CA GLU A 35 -7.78 -6.24 -10.78
C GLU A 35 -7.95 -4.81 -11.30
N LEU A 36 -7.13 -4.41 -12.27
CA LEU A 36 -7.29 -3.16 -13.01
C LEU A 36 -7.88 -3.49 -14.38
N GLN A 37 -9.01 -2.87 -14.74
CA GLN A 37 -9.61 -3.07 -16.06
C GLN A 37 -8.66 -2.55 -17.14
N PRO A 38 -8.31 -3.34 -18.17
CA PRO A 38 -7.19 -3.04 -19.07
C PRO A 38 -7.39 -1.78 -19.92
N GLU A 39 -8.61 -1.52 -20.39
CA GLU A 39 -8.90 -0.41 -21.30
C GLU A 39 -9.21 0.89 -20.54
N SER A 40 -10.15 0.84 -19.61
CA SER A 40 -10.61 2.01 -18.84
C SER A 40 -9.63 2.39 -17.72
N ARG A 41 -8.76 1.46 -17.29
CA ARG A 41 -7.91 1.57 -16.11
C ARG A 41 -8.70 1.87 -14.84
N VAL A 42 -9.92 1.37 -14.77
CA VAL A 42 -10.76 1.41 -13.56
C VAL A 42 -10.42 0.24 -12.66
N LEU A 43 -10.32 0.50 -11.36
CA LEU A 43 -10.08 -0.52 -10.33
C LEU A 43 -11.33 -1.40 -10.21
N ILE A 44 -11.17 -2.71 -10.33
CA ILE A 44 -12.22 -3.69 -10.09
C ILE A 44 -12.11 -4.15 -8.63
N PRO A 45 -13.09 -3.86 -7.77
CA PRO A 45 -13.06 -4.25 -6.36
C PRO A 45 -13.30 -5.75 -6.17
N THR A 46 -12.97 -6.25 -4.99
CA THR A 46 -13.39 -7.57 -4.50
C THR A 46 -14.87 -7.58 -4.10
N LEU A 47 -15.50 -8.76 -4.08
CA LEU A 47 -16.89 -8.91 -3.66
C LEU A 47 -17.12 -8.42 -2.22
N GLU A 48 -16.20 -8.74 -1.30
CA GLU A 48 -16.28 -8.33 0.10
C GLU A 48 -16.29 -6.80 0.24
N GLY A 49 -15.44 -6.11 -0.53
CA GLY A 49 -15.41 -4.64 -0.56
C GLY A 49 -16.70 -4.03 -1.10
N VAL A 50 -17.30 -4.63 -2.13
CA VAL A 50 -18.60 -4.19 -2.66
C VAL A 50 -19.70 -4.34 -1.62
N ILE A 51 -19.73 -5.45 -0.88
CA ILE A 51 -20.74 -5.69 0.17
C ILE A 51 -20.57 -4.69 1.30
N ARG A 52 -19.36 -4.52 1.84
CA ARG A 52 -19.08 -3.53 2.90
C ARG A 52 -19.48 -2.12 2.48
N ALA A 53 -19.12 -1.71 1.27
CA ALA A 53 -19.45 -0.39 0.75
C ALA A 53 -20.97 -0.19 0.65
N LYS A 54 -21.70 -1.23 0.23
CA LYS A 54 -23.17 -1.21 0.17
C LYS A 54 -23.78 -1.05 1.57
N GLU A 55 -23.36 -1.88 2.52
CA GLU A 55 -23.85 -1.83 3.92
C GLU A 55 -23.64 -0.44 4.51
N TRP A 56 -22.46 0.15 4.32
CA TRP A 56 -22.17 1.50 4.79
C TRP A 56 -23.11 2.55 4.15
N VAL A 57 -23.36 2.47 2.84
CA VAL A 57 -24.28 3.42 2.18
C VAL A 57 -25.68 3.28 2.73
N GLU A 58 -26.17 2.05 2.90
CA GLU A 58 -27.51 1.78 3.45
C GLU A 58 -27.65 2.32 4.89
N GLU A 59 -26.62 2.18 5.73
CA GLU A 59 -26.61 2.71 7.10
C GLU A 59 -26.53 4.24 7.18
N ASN A 60 -25.93 4.88 6.17
CA ASN A 60 -25.64 6.32 6.17
C ASN A 60 -26.59 7.15 5.29
N GLN A 61 -27.53 6.50 4.59
CA GLN A 61 -28.65 7.18 3.92
C GLN A 61 -29.67 7.64 4.96
N LYS A 62 -29.44 8.83 5.54
CA LYS A 62 -30.42 9.59 6.34
C LYS A 62 -31.36 10.41 5.47
#